data_AF-A0A7Z9DXA2-F1
#
_entry.id   AF-A0A7Z9DXA2-F1
#
_cell.length_a   1.000
_cell.length_b   1.000
_cell.length_c   1.000
_cell.angle_alpha   90.00
_cell.angle_beta   90.00
_cell.angle_gamma   90.00
#
_symmetry.space_group_name_H-M   'P 1'
#
loop_
_entity.id
_entity.type
_entity.pdbx_description
1 polymer ?
#
loop_
_entity_poly.entity_id
_entity_poly.type
_entity_poly.pdbx_seq_one_letter_code
_entity_poly.pdbx_strand_id
1 'polypeptide(L)'
;MLGYFKGDDFNGGSVAPVQGQSNNLDANSVHQKSAQNAITPDSPGSWKSYRAVPVVTEARAFTEEEADALTEVEKQERMKRKASKKAYEKLEKISNHGTVINRHHEKYRRNEARNERRMQGYKNTSAKYLHGLRPEYAKLGQGLEKAAQAADQAISQLAAQL
;
A
#
# COMPACT_ATOMS: atom_id res chain seq x y z
N MET A 1 -36.27 1.80 -13.30
CA MET A 1 -35.53 3.06 -13.18
C MET A 1 -34.49 2.92 -12.08
N LEU A 2 -33.26 2.54 -12.43
CA LEU A 2 -32.10 2.67 -11.55
C LEU A 2 -31.25 3.80 -12.11
N GLY A 3 -31.26 4.94 -11.41
CA GLY A 3 -30.34 6.04 -11.68
C GLY A 3 -28.95 5.63 -11.26
N TYR A 4 -28.13 5.21 -12.23
CA TYR A 4 -26.69 5.13 -12.05
C TYR A 4 -26.15 6.54 -11.85
N PHE A 5 -25.38 6.70 -10.77
CA PHE A 5 -24.69 7.94 -10.45
C PHE A 5 -23.89 8.44 -11.65
N LYS A 6 -24.21 9.68 -12.03
CA LYS A 6 -23.51 10.52 -12.98
C LYS A 6 -22.06 10.69 -12.48
N GLY A 7 -21.13 10.58 -13.42
CA GLY A 7 -19.70 10.76 -13.19
C GLY A 7 -19.31 12.19 -12.83
N ASP A 8 -17.99 12.34 -12.72
CA ASP A 8 -17.22 13.54 -12.38
C ASP A 8 -17.18 13.72 -10.85
N ASP A 9 -16.13 13.31 -10.13
CA ASP A 9 -14.75 13.79 -10.24
C ASP A 9 -13.71 12.75 -9.76
N PHE A 10 -13.16 11.94 -10.67
CA PHE A 10 -11.87 11.30 -10.43
C PHE A 10 -10.80 12.23 -11.00
N ASN A 11 -10.24 13.10 -10.16
CA ASN A 11 -9.06 13.90 -10.49
C ASN A 11 -7.83 12.95 -10.53
N GLY A 12 -7.79 12.12 -11.57
CA GLY A 12 -6.72 11.17 -11.87
C GLY A 12 -5.70 11.81 -12.80
N GLY A 13 -4.58 12.25 -12.24
CA GLY A 13 -3.38 12.68 -12.96
C GLY A 13 -2.44 13.38 -11.97
N SER A 14 -1.12 13.20 -11.95
CA SER A 14 -0.15 12.77 -12.95
C SER A 14 1.19 12.65 -12.22
N VAL A 15 2.12 11.73 -12.53
CA VAL A 15 3.54 12.02 -12.22
C VAL A 15 4.62 11.30 -13.04
N ALA A 16 5.36 12.11 -13.80
CA ALA A 16 6.83 12.19 -13.78
C ALA A 16 7.22 13.39 -12.86
N PRO A 17 8.39 13.38 -12.18
CA PRO A 17 8.65 14.17 -10.96
C PRO A 17 8.46 15.69 -11.11
N VAL A 18 7.95 16.28 -10.04
CA VAL A 18 7.84 17.73 -9.85
C VAL A 18 9.19 18.25 -9.34
N GLN A 19 9.81 19.18 -10.07
CA GLN A 19 10.95 19.94 -9.54
C GLN A 19 10.47 20.78 -8.35
N GLY A 20 11.10 20.59 -7.18
CA GLY A 20 10.97 21.49 -6.02
C GLY A 20 10.00 21.09 -4.88
N GLN A 21 9.38 19.90 -4.88
CA GLN A 21 8.35 19.59 -3.87
C GLN A 21 8.79 18.64 -2.73
N SER A 22 8.38 19.04 -1.53
CA SER A 22 8.46 18.36 -0.23
C SER A 22 7.80 16.97 -0.23
N ASN A 23 8.45 15.99 0.39
CA ASN A 23 7.94 14.62 0.55
C ASN A 23 6.51 14.60 1.12
N ASN A 24 5.52 14.16 0.34
CA ASN A 24 4.15 13.86 0.82
C ASN A 24 4.07 12.57 1.66
N LEU A 25 5.21 12.06 2.15
CA LEU A 25 5.25 10.93 3.07
C LEU A 25 5.25 11.47 4.50
N ASP A 26 4.05 11.67 5.05
CA ASP A 26 3.89 12.08 6.45
C ASP A 26 4.22 10.90 7.37
N ALA A 27 5.26 11.04 8.21
CA ALA A 27 5.67 10.03 9.17
C ALA A 27 4.52 9.66 10.13
N ASN A 28 3.66 10.62 10.47
CA ASN A 28 2.50 10.36 11.32
C ASN A 28 1.47 9.45 10.64
N SER A 29 1.37 9.49 9.31
CA SER A 29 0.49 8.60 8.53
C SER A 29 1.02 7.17 8.45
N VAL A 30 2.33 6.99 8.36
CA VAL A 30 2.95 5.66 8.17
C VAL A 30 3.02 4.88 9.49
N HIS A 31 3.14 5.58 10.62
CA HIS A 31 3.26 4.98 11.94
C HIS A 31 1.93 4.91 12.70
N GLN A 32 0.80 5.08 12.01
CA GLN A 32 -0.50 4.91 12.65
C GLN A 32 -0.67 3.48 13.17
N LYS A 33 -1.21 3.37 14.39
CA LYS A 33 -1.54 2.09 14.99
C LYS A 33 -2.61 1.40 14.16
N SER A 34 -2.51 0.08 14.01
CA SER A 34 -3.50 -0.73 13.31
C SER A 34 -4.87 -0.76 14.00
N ALA A 35 -4.90 -0.50 15.32
CA ALA A 35 -6.10 -0.38 16.12
C ALA A 35 -5.84 0.56 17.32
N GLN A 36 -6.91 1.16 17.86
CA GLN A 36 -6.81 2.08 19.00
C GLN A 36 -6.25 1.40 20.27
N ASN A 37 -6.50 0.10 20.43
CA ASN A 37 -6.01 -0.71 21.54
C ASN A 37 -4.79 -1.58 21.19
N ALA A 38 -4.11 -1.30 20.06
CA ALA A 38 -2.93 -2.05 19.67
C ALA A 38 -1.82 -1.93 20.74
N ILE A 39 -1.31 -3.09 21.17
CA ILE A 39 -0.23 -3.16 22.14
C ILE A 39 1.05 -2.63 21.47
N THR A 40 1.57 -1.52 21.99
CA THR A 40 2.75 -0.80 21.50
C THR A 40 3.52 -0.26 22.71
N PRO A 41 4.78 0.18 22.58
CA PRO A 41 5.50 0.80 23.71
C PRO A 41 4.74 1.96 24.36
N ASP A 42 4.06 2.79 23.56
CA ASP A 42 3.25 3.92 24.03
C ASP A 42 1.82 3.53 24.47
N SER A 43 1.46 2.26 24.38
CA SER A 43 0.19 1.70 24.85
C SER A 43 0.39 0.21 25.19
N PRO A 44 1.05 -0.10 26.31
CA PRO A 44 1.50 -1.46 26.63
C PRO A 44 0.38 -2.41 27.08
N GLY A 45 -0.87 -1.93 27.13
CA GLY A 45 -1.99 -2.69 27.68
C GLY A 45 -2.02 -2.67 29.20
N SER A 46 -2.65 -3.68 29.80
CA SER A 46 -2.82 -3.79 31.25
C SER A 46 -1.87 -4.86 31.82
N TRP A 47 -1.20 -4.52 32.93
CA TRP A 47 -0.36 -5.45 33.71
C TRP A 47 -1.14 -6.23 34.78
N LYS A 48 -2.45 -6.03 34.89
CA LYS A 48 -3.28 -6.71 35.90
C LYS A 48 -3.27 -8.22 35.66
N SER A 49 -2.97 -8.99 36.71
CA SER A 49 -2.97 -10.45 36.67
C SER A 49 -4.36 -11.03 36.93
N TYR A 50 -4.67 -12.17 36.30
CA TYR A 50 -5.87 -12.96 36.60
C TYR A 50 -5.66 -13.75 37.90
N ARG A 51 -6.65 -13.71 38.80
CA ARG A 51 -6.76 -14.62 39.96
C ARG A 51 -8.20 -15.09 40.07
N ALA A 52 -8.39 -16.40 40.09
CA ALA A 52 -9.71 -17.02 40.23
C ALA A 52 -10.24 -16.95 41.68
N VAL A 53 -9.34 -16.96 42.65
CA VAL A 53 -9.63 -16.89 44.08
C VAL A 53 -8.76 -15.83 44.76
N PRO A 54 -9.25 -15.18 45.82
CA PRO A 54 -8.47 -14.22 46.58
C PRO A 54 -7.27 -14.89 47.26
N VAL A 55 -6.24 -14.10 47.54
CA VAL A 55 -5.05 -14.57 48.26
C VAL A 55 -5.39 -14.68 49.75
N VAL A 56 -5.07 -15.83 50.34
CA VAL A 56 -5.12 -16.03 51.79
C VAL A 56 -3.85 -15.42 52.38
N THR A 57 -3.99 -14.29 53.09
CA THR A 57 -2.86 -13.49 53.58
C THR A 57 -2.28 -13.98 54.90
N GLU A 58 -3.07 -14.72 55.69
CA GLU A 58 -2.71 -15.22 57.02
C GLU A 58 -3.12 -16.69 57.14
N ALA A 59 -2.42 -17.45 57.99
CA ALA A 59 -2.78 -18.84 58.25
C ALA A 59 -4.13 -18.93 58.97
N ARG A 60 -5.05 -19.74 58.44
CA ARG A 60 -6.35 -20.03 59.06
C ARG A 60 -6.77 -21.48 58.83
N ALA A 61 -7.65 -21.99 59.69
CA ALA A 61 -8.35 -23.24 59.42
C ALA A 61 -9.50 -23.02 58.42
N PHE A 62 -9.78 -24.04 57.60
CA PHE A 62 -10.93 -24.08 56.70
C PHE A 62 -11.92 -25.12 57.20
N THR A 63 -13.22 -24.87 57.02
CA THR A 63 -14.24 -25.89 57.28
C THR A 63 -14.31 -26.89 56.12
N GLU A 64 -14.97 -28.03 56.34
CA GLU A 64 -15.17 -29.06 55.31
C GLU A 64 -16.00 -28.51 54.13
N GLU A 65 -17.04 -27.71 54.41
CA GLU A 65 -17.87 -27.08 53.39
C GLU A 65 -17.07 -26.08 52.54
N GLU A 66 -16.15 -25.32 53.15
CA GLU A 66 -15.26 -24.42 52.43
C GLU A 66 -14.29 -25.19 51.51
N ALA A 67 -13.76 -26.32 51.97
CA ALA A 67 -12.88 -27.18 51.20
C ALA A 67 -13.60 -27.83 49.99
N ASP A 68 -14.83 -28.28 50.19
CA ASP A 68 -15.67 -28.84 49.12
C ASP A 68 -16.03 -27.79 48.07
N ALA A 69 -16.38 -26.56 48.51
CA ALA A 69 -16.62 -25.45 47.60
C ALA A 69 -15.37 -25.11 46.78
N LEU A 70 -14.18 -25.11 47.38
CA LEU A 70 -12.92 -24.90 46.67
C LEU A 70 -12.63 -26.03 45.66
N THR A 71 -13.01 -27.26 45.97
CA THR A 71 -12.87 -28.40 45.05
C THR A 71 -13.72 -28.21 43.79
N GLU A 72 -14.94 -27.67 43.93
CA GLU A 72 -15.77 -27.38 42.77
C GLU A 72 -15.23 -26.21 41.94
N VAL A 73 -14.73 -25.16 42.61
CA VAL A 73 -14.04 -24.04 41.94
C VAL A 73 -12.81 -24.55 41.18
N GLU A 74 -12.00 -25.45 41.75
CA GLU A 74 -10.85 -26.06 41.06
C GLU A 74 -11.26 -26.73 39.76
N LYS A 75 -12.33 -27.54 39.77
CA LYS A 75 -12.80 -28.24 38.57
C LYS A 75 -13.21 -27.25 37.48
N GLN A 76 -13.92 -26.19 37.85
CA GLN A 76 -14.34 -25.15 36.91
C GLN A 76 -13.14 -24.40 36.34
N GLU A 77 -12.20 -23.98 37.17
CA GLU A 77 -10.98 -23.29 36.74
C GLU A 77 -10.08 -24.17 35.88
N ARG A 78 -10.02 -25.49 36.14
CA ARG A 78 -9.32 -26.45 35.29
C ARG A 78 -9.91 -26.52 33.88
N MET A 79 -11.24 -26.44 33.76
CA MET A 79 -11.92 -26.39 32.46
C MET A 79 -11.69 -25.06 31.75
N LYS A 80 -11.83 -23.94 32.47
CA LYS A 80 -11.51 -22.60 31.96
C LYS A 80 -10.07 -22.54 31.46
N ARG A 81 -9.09 -23.04 32.21
CA ARG A 81 -7.67 -23.11 31.82
C ARG A 81 -7.48 -23.77 30.45
N LYS A 82 -8.10 -24.94 30.23
CA LYS A 82 -8.00 -25.66 28.94
C LYS A 82 -8.61 -24.85 27.81
N ALA A 83 -9.78 -24.25 28.03
CA ALA A 83 -10.47 -23.41 27.06
C ALA A 83 -9.67 -22.13 26.74
N SER A 84 -9.15 -21.45 27.76
CA SER A 84 -8.34 -20.24 27.64
C SER A 84 -7.04 -20.49 26.87
N LYS A 85 -6.33 -21.59 27.17
CA LYS A 85 -5.14 -21.98 26.39
C LYS A 85 -5.47 -22.08 24.90
N LYS A 86 -6.51 -22.85 24.56
CA LYS A 86 -6.96 -23.03 23.18
C LYS A 86 -7.37 -21.69 22.55
N ALA A 87 -8.09 -20.85 23.28
CA ALA A 87 -8.53 -19.55 22.79
C ALA A 87 -7.34 -18.62 22.47
N TYR A 88 -6.38 -18.47 23.39
CA TYR A 88 -5.20 -17.64 23.18
C TYR A 88 -4.34 -18.14 22.00
N GLU A 89 -4.13 -19.44 21.85
CA GLU A 89 -3.42 -20.00 20.68
C GLU A 89 -4.13 -19.69 19.36
N LYS A 90 -5.47 -19.66 19.34
CA LYS A 90 -6.24 -19.31 18.14
C LYS A 90 -6.19 -17.81 17.85
N LEU A 91 -6.30 -16.97 18.88
CA LEU A 91 -6.16 -15.52 18.76
C LEU A 91 -4.79 -15.15 18.18
N GLU A 92 -3.72 -15.79 18.67
CA GLU A 92 -2.36 -15.62 18.14
C GLU A 92 -2.31 -15.96 16.63
N LYS A 93 -2.85 -17.12 16.23
CA LYS A 93 -2.86 -17.53 14.82
C LYS A 93 -3.65 -16.57 13.94
N ILE A 94 -4.82 -16.10 14.39
CA ILE A 94 -5.64 -15.12 13.67
C ILE A 94 -4.86 -13.81 13.48
N SER A 95 -4.20 -13.32 14.53
CA SER A 95 -3.36 -12.13 14.46
C SER A 95 -2.21 -12.30 13.46
N ASN A 96 -1.56 -13.46 13.47
CA ASN A 96 -0.51 -13.79 12.51
C ASN A 96 -1.02 -13.82 11.07
N HIS A 97 -2.23 -14.34 10.82
CA HIS A 97 -2.85 -14.28 9.50
C HIS A 97 -3.07 -12.84 9.02
N GLY A 98 -3.58 -11.96 9.89
CA GLY A 98 -3.72 -10.53 9.59
C GLY A 98 -2.39 -9.87 9.25
N THR A 99 -1.33 -10.19 9.99
CA THR A 99 0.04 -9.70 9.73
C THR A 99 0.55 -10.13 8.35
N VAL A 100 0.32 -11.39 7.98
CA VAL A 100 0.73 -11.93 6.67
C VAL A 100 -0.02 -11.24 5.53
N ILE A 101 -1.33 -10.98 5.67
CA ILE A 101 -2.12 -10.24 4.69
C ILE A 101 -1.53 -8.84 4.47
N ASN A 102 -1.27 -8.09 5.55
CA ASN A 102 -0.68 -6.76 5.46
C ASN A 102 0.69 -6.78 4.79
N ARG A 103 1.54 -7.76 5.10
CA ARG A 103 2.83 -7.96 4.44
C ARG A 103 2.68 -8.14 2.93
N HIS A 104 1.72 -8.97 2.49
CA HIS A 104 1.48 -9.21 1.07
C HIS A 104 0.95 -7.96 0.37
N HIS A 105 0.03 -7.24 1.01
CA HIS A 105 -0.50 -5.98 0.49
C HIS A 105 0.60 -4.93 0.30
N GLU A 106 1.47 -4.73 1.29
CA GLU A 106 2.59 -3.80 1.19
C GLU A 106 3.61 -4.22 0.12
N LYS A 107 3.84 -5.53 -0.05
CA LYS A 107 4.68 -6.03 -1.17
C LYS A 107 4.03 -5.72 -2.53
N TYR A 108 2.72 -5.88 -2.65
CA TYR A 108 1.97 -5.52 -3.85
C TYR A 108 2.10 -4.01 -4.15
N ARG A 109 1.84 -3.14 -3.18
CA ARG A 109 1.98 -1.68 -3.33
C ARG A 109 3.36 -1.27 -3.83
N ARG A 110 4.42 -1.86 -3.27
CA ARG A 110 5.81 -1.61 -3.72
C ARG A 110 6.06 -2.04 -5.16
N ASN A 111 5.48 -3.16 -5.57
CA ASN A 111 5.63 -3.68 -6.93
C ASN A 111 4.85 -2.84 -7.95
N GLU A 112 3.63 -2.42 -7.60
CA GLU A 112 2.81 -1.51 -8.39
C GLU A 112 3.57 -0.20 -8.63
N ALA A 113 4.06 0.45 -7.56
CA ALA A 113 4.83 1.70 -7.68
C ALA A 113 6.09 1.55 -8.55
N ARG A 114 6.77 0.40 -8.46
CA ARG A 114 7.92 0.09 -9.33
C ARG A 114 7.52 -0.05 -10.80
N ASN A 115 6.39 -0.70 -11.07
CA ASN A 115 5.87 -0.87 -12.42
C ASN A 115 5.47 0.47 -13.02
N GLU A 116 4.77 1.32 -12.25
CA GLU A 116 4.41 2.67 -12.67
C GLU A 116 5.66 3.48 -13.05
N ARG A 117 6.70 3.49 -12.20
CA ARG A 117 7.97 4.13 -12.52
C ARG A 117 8.57 3.63 -13.85
N ARG A 118 8.53 2.32 -14.12
CA ARG A 118 9.06 1.74 -15.37
C ARG A 118 8.25 2.18 -16.57
N MET A 119 6.92 2.16 -16.48
CA MET A 119 6.03 2.61 -17.56
C MET A 119 6.28 4.10 -17.88
N GLN A 120 6.39 4.95 -16.86
CA GLN A 120 6.76 6.36 -17.05
C GLN A 120 8.17 6.52 -17.63
N GLY A 121 9.11 5.67 -17.22
CA GLY A 121 10.45 5.59 -17.80
C GLY A 121 10.42 5.29 -19.30
N TYR A 122 9.63 4.30 -19.75
CA TYR A 122 9.49 3.99 -21.17
C TYR A 122 8.88 5.14 -21.95
N LYS A 123 7.81 5.78 -21.43
CA LYS A 123 7.21 6.98 -22.03
C LYS A 123 8.24 8.10 -22.20
N ASN A 124 9.04 8.36 -21.17
CA ASN A 124 10.09 9.38 -21.21
C ASN A 124 11.18 9.05 -22.25
N THR A 125 11.64 7.80 -22.32
CA THR A 125 12.63 7.38 -23.32
C THR A 125 12.09 7.55 -24.75
N SER A 126 10.85 7.13 -25.00
CA SER A 126 10.20 7.34 -26.30
C SER A 126 10.08 8.82 -26.64
N ALA A 127 9.66 9.65 -25.68
CA ALA A 127 9.56 11.10 -25.88
C ALA A 127 10.92 11.73 -26.23
N LYS A 128 11.99 11.36 -25.52
CA LYS A 128 13.37 11.79 -25.82
C LYS A 128 13.80 11.38 -27.23
N TYR A 129 13.53 10.13 -27.61
CA TYR A 129 13.85 9.62 -28.94
C TYR A 129 13.11 10.39 -30.04
N LEU A 130 11.80 10.59 -29.90
CA LEU A 130 11.00 11.37 -30.84
C LEU A 130 11.50 12.81 -30.95
N HIS A 131 11.87 13.45 -29.83
CA HIS A 131 12.49 14.77 -29.85
C HIS A 131 13.83 14.77 -30.60
N GLY A 132 14.65 13.74 -30.43
CA GLY A 132 15.92 13.56 -31.14
C GLY A 132 15.76 13.39 -32.66
N LEU A 133 14.64 12.85 -33.14
CA LEU A 133 14.37 12.70 -34.58
C LEU A 133 13.95 14.00 -35.27
N ARG A 134 13.48 15.01 -34.52
CA ARG A 134 12.94 16.26 -35.10
C ARG A 134 13.88 16.95 -36.10
N PRO A 135 15.20 17.09 -35.85
CA PRO A 135 16.11 17.71 -36.81
C PRO A 135 16.23 16.95 -38.12
N GLU A 136 16.24 15.61 -38.08
CA GLU A 136 16.34 14.78 -39.28
C GLU A 136 15.07 14.86 -40.13
N TYR A 137 13.88 14.85 -39.50
CA TYR A 137 12.63 15.12 -40.20
C TYR A 137 12.60 16.51 -40.86
N ALA A 138 13.14 17.53 -40.17
CA ALA A 138 13.26 18.87 -40.75
C ALA A 138 14.17 18.89 -41.99
N LYS A 139 15.30 18.16 -41.97
CA LYS A 139 16.19 18.01 -43.14
C LYS A 139 15.50 17.31 -44.31
N LEU A 140 14.70 16.27 -44.05
CA LEU A 140 13.94 15.57 -45.10
C LEU A 140 12.96 16.51 -45.80
N GLY A 141 12.23 17.34 -45.05
CA GLY A 141 11.33 18.36 -45.61
C GLY A 141 12.07 19.37 -46.48
N GLN A 142 13.19 19.91 -46.00
CA GLN A 142 14.03 20.84 -46.78
C GLN A 142 14.60 20.20 -48.05
N GLY A 143 14.95 18.91 -48.01
CA GLY A 143 15.42 18.17 -49.19
C GLY A 143 14.34 18.04 -50.27
N LEU A 144 13.09 17.77 -49.87
CA LEU A 144 11.95 17.68 -50.78
C LEU A 144 11.66 19.04 -51.45
N GLU A 145 11.66 20.13 -50.68
CA GLU A 145 11.46 21.49 -51.22
C GLU A 145 12.52 21.86 -52.25
N LYS A 146 13.80 21.54 -51.98
CA LYS A 146 14.90 21.77 -52.93
C LYS A 146 14.72 20.99 -54.23
N ALA A 147 14.27 19.73 -54.14
CA ALA A 147 14.01 18.91 -55.32
C ALA A 147 12.85 19.44 -56.16
N ALA A 148 11.78 19.93 -55.52
CA ALA A 148 10.64 20.56 -56.20
C ALA A 148 11.08 21.84 -56.93
N GLN A 149 11.83 22.72 -56.26
CA GLN A 149 12.36 23.94 -56.87
C GLN A 149 13.26 23.65 -58.08
N ALA A 150 14.11 22.63 -57.99
CA ALA A 150 14.98 22.22 -59.10
C ALA A 150 14.16 21.72 -60.30
N ALA A 151 13.08 20.97 -60.05
CA ALA A 151 12.18 20.52 -61.10
C ALA A 151 11.45 21.70 -61.78
N ASP A 152 10.92 22.65 -61.01
CA ASP A 152 10.25 23.85 -61.54
C ASP A 152 11.22 24.74 -62.35
N GLN A 153 12.47 24.86 -61.91
CA GLN A 153 13.53 25.55 -62.65
C GLN A 153 13.84 24.84 -63.97
N ALA A 154 13.95 23.51 -63.98
CA ALA A 154 14.18 22.75 -65.21
C ALA A 154 13.01 22.88 -66.20
N ILE A 155 11.77 22.83 -65.71
CA ILE A 155 10.56 23.01 -66.52
C ILE A 155 10.52 24.42 -67.14
N SER A 156 10.77 25.45 -66.33
CA SER A 156 10.76 26.84 -66.82
C SER A 156 11.88 27.12 -67.82
N GLN A 157 13.08 26.56 -67.63
CA GLN A 157 14.16 26.63 -68.61
C GLN A 157 13.80 25.95 -69.94
N LEU A 158 13.18 24.76 -69.88
CA LEU A 158 12.72 24.06 -71.08
C LEU A 158 11.62 24.85 -71.80
N ALA A 159 10.66 25.40 -71.06
CA ALA A 159 9.58 26.21 -71.61
C ALA A 159 10.07 27.52 -72.25
N ALA A 160 11.15 28.12 -71.75
CA ALA A 160 11.75 29.33 -72.31
C ALA A 160 12.59 29.07 -73.57
N GLN A 161 12.91 27.81 -73.88
CA GLN A 161 13.65 27.41 -75.08
C GLN A 161 12.73 27.00 -76.25
N LEU A 162 11.43 26.87 -76.00
CA LEU A 162 10.37 26.65 -77.00
C LEU A 162 9.81 27.99 -77.48
#